data_AF-A0A955UG79-F1
#
_entry.id   AF-A0A955UG79-F1
#
_cell.length_a   1.000
_cell.length_b   1.000
_cell.length_c   1.000
_cell.angle_alpha   90.00
_cell.angle_beta   90.00
_cell.angle_gamma   90.00
#
_symmetry.space_group_name_H-M   'P 1'
#
loop_
_entity.id
_entity.type
_entity.pdbx_description
1 polymer ?
#
loop_
_entity_poly.entity_id
_entity_poly.type
_entity_poly.pdbx_seq_one_letter_code
_entity_poly.pdbx_strand_id
1 'polypeptide(L)'
;MQRLQPARDAAFTIIELVVVIVIIGILAATALPRFIDLTGDAHTANVQANGSALQSGVMLTHAQWVARGASANVNSTTLEGGAIVGFTDAGWPENAAAAGGDGTATAAECIALWTSILQPAPSVTTDATGDYQATVQGGGTTCRFAYTAVAGRQIDYDLTTGAVTVTVP
;
A
#
# COMPACT_ATOMS: atom_id res chain seq x y z
N MET A 1 -27.39 56.43 32.92
CA MET A 1 -26.74 56.98 31.71
C MET A 1 -25.43 56.25 31.51
N GLN A 2 -25.35 55.30 30.56
CA GLN A 2 -24.06 54.73 30.15
C GLN A 2 -24.10 54.59 28.63
N ARG A 3 -23.48 55.57 27.96
CA ARG A 3 -23.36 55.59 26.50
C ARG A 3 -22.40 54.47 26.10
N LEU A 4 -22.91 53.46 25.41
CA LEU A 4 -22.10 52.49 24.68
C LEU A 4 -21.33 53.26 23.60
N GLN A 5 -20.02 53.44 23.79
CA GLN A 5 -19.14 53.97 22.75
C GLN A 5 -18.90 52.87 21.71
N PRO A 6 -19.11 53.11 20.41
CA PRO A 6 -18.80 52.13 19.38
C PRO A 6 -17.27 51.93 19.33
N ALA A 7 -16.84 50.67 19.37
CA ALA A 7 -15.45 50.31 19.14
C ALA A 7 -15.07 50.76 17.72
N ARG A 8 -13.94 51.48 17.60
CA ARG A 8 -13.37 51.82 16.30
C ARG A 8 -12.80 50.53 15.71
N ASP A 9 -13.48 49.95 14.72
CA ASP A 9 -12.87 48.92 13.89
C ASP A 9 -11.63 49.52 13.23
N ALA A 10 -10.45 48.97 13.55
CA ALA A 10 -9.20 49.36 12.94
C ALA A 10 -9.25 48.99 11.45
N ALA A 11 -9.38 49.99 10.58
CA ALA A 11 -9.32 49.77 9.15
C ALA A 11 -7.89 49.34 8.75
N PHE A 12 -7.77 48.15 8.16
CA PHE A 12 -6.51 47.61 7.64
C PHE A 12 -5.92 48.55 6.57
N THR A 13 -4.62 48.83 6.64
CA THR A 13 -3.99 49.70 5.63
C THR A 13 -3.68 48.91 4.35
N ILE A 14 -3.76 49.54 3.18
CA ILE A 14 -3.44 48.88 1.90
C ILE A 14 -1.99 48.37 1.88
N ILE A 15 -1.05 49.09 2.50
CA ILE A 15 0.36 48.67 2.57
C ILE A 15 0.53 47.39 3.40
N GLU A 16 -0.27 47.21 4.45
CA GLU A 16 -0.25 46.00 5.28
C GLU A 16 -0.75 44.78 4.50
N LEU A 17 -1.79 44.95 3.67
CA LEU A 17 -2.22 43.90 2.76
C LEU A 17 -1.14 43.57 1.72
N VAL A 18 -0.50 44.59 1.13
CA VAL A 18 0.54 44.40 0.11
C VAL A 18 1.77 43.69 0.68
N VAL A 19 2.23 44.05 1.88
CA VAL A 19 3.41 43.39 2.46
C VAL A 19 3.11 41.92 2.79
N VAL A 20 1.89 41.61 3.25
CA VAL A 20 1.49 40.23 3.56
C VAL A 20 1.49 39.36 2.31
N ILE A 21 0.91 39.81 1.20
CA ILE A 21 0.92 39.02 -0.05
C ILE A 21 2.34 38.84 -0.61
N VAL A 22 3.22 39.83 -0.44
CA VAL A 22 4.63 39.73 -0.85
C VAL A 22 5.36 38.69 0.00
N ILE A 23 5.18 38.71 1.32
CA ILE A 23 5.78 37.72 2.22
C ILE A 23 5.27 36.31 1.89
N ILE A 24 3.95 36.13 1.76
CA ILE A 24 3.36 34.82 1.39
C ILE A 24 3.89 34.37 0.02
N GLY A 25 4.07 35.28 -0.93
CA GLY A 25 4.64 34.98 -2.25
C GLY A 25 6.07 34.41 -2.17
N ILE A 26 6.94 35.01 -1.36
CA ILE A 26 8.32 34.53 -1.17
C ILE A 26 8.36 33.18 -0.45
N LEU A 27 7.53 33.01 0.58
CA LEU A 27 7.42 31.75 1.31
C LEU A 27 6.88 30.62 0.42
N ALA A 28 5.87 30.91 -0.40
CA ALA A 28 5.31 29.94 -1.34
C ALA A 28 6.34 29.54 -2.42
N ALA A 29 7.08 30.51 -2.98
CA ALA A 29 8.09 30.24 -4.01
C ALA A 29 9.22 29.32 -3.54
N THR A 30 9.57 29.38 -2.26
CA THR A 30 10.64 28.55 -1.68
C THR A 30 10.14 27.21 -1.12
N ALA A 31 8.90 27.15 -0.62
CA ALA A 31 8.33 25.93 -0.03
C ALA A 31 7.77 24.94 -1.06
N LEU A 32 7.19 25.44 -2.15
CA LEU A 32 6.46 24.61 -3.11
C LEU A 32 7.34 23.55 -3.82
N PRO A 33 8.57 23.85 -4.29
CA PRO A 33 9.42 22.84 -4.92
C PRO A 33 9.72 21.66 -3.98
N ARG A 34 10.08 21.96 -2.73
CA ARG A 34 10.39 20.93 -1.71
C ARG A 34 9.17 20.09 -1.36
N PHE A 35 7.97 20.67 -1.35
CA PHE A 35 6.74 19.94 -1.03
C PHE A 35 6.39 18.89 -2.10
N ILE A 36 6.68 19.19 -3.38
CA ILE A 36 6.48 18.25 -4.48
C ILE A 36 7.42 17.05 -4.33
N ASP A 37 8.71 17.28 -4.08
CA ASP A 37 9.70 16.22 -3.90
C ASP A 37 9.34 15.30 -2.71
N LEU A 38 8.97 15.90 -1.57
CA LEU A 38 8.56 15.15 -0.38
C LEU A 38 7.34 14.26 -0.61
N THR A 39 6.40 14.72 -1.44
CA THR A 39 5.21 13.93 -1.79
C THR A 39 5.60 12.71 -2.63
N GLY A 40 6.51 12.87 -3.59
CA GLY A 40 7.03 11.77 -4.40
C GLY A 40 7.76 10.72 -3.56
N ASP A 41 8.62 11.17 -2.64
CA ASP A 41 9.32 10.30 -1.69
C ASP A 41 8.36 9.59 -0.73
N ALA A 42 7.31 10.27 -0.28
CA ALA A 42 6.29 9.68 0.57
C ALA A 42 5.55 8.52 -0.12
N HIS A 43 5.21 8.67 -1.41
CA HIS A 43 4.61 7.58 -2.18
C HIS A 43 5.57 6.40 -2.35
N THR A 44 6.84 6.67 -2.67
CA THR A 44 7.87 5.63 -2.78
C THR A 44 8.07 4.87 -1.46
N ALA A 45 8.17 5.58 -0.34
CA ALA A 45 8.30 4.99 0.99
C ALA A 45 7.07 4.16 1.37
N ASN A 46 5.85 4.61 1.03
CA ASN A 46 4.62 3.86 1.30
C ASN A 46 4.62 2.50 0.58
N VAL A 47 4.93 2.49 -0.72
CA VAL A 47 4.96 1.25 -1.52
C VAL A 47 6.06 0.31 -1.02
N GLN A 48 7.24 0.82 -0.68
CA GLN A 48 8.32 0.02 -0.09
C GLN A 48 7.94 -0.57 1.27
N ALA A 49 7.24 0.20 2.11
CA ALA A 49 6.75 -0.28 3.41
C ALA A 49 5.74 -1.41 3.25
N ASN A 50 4.75 -1.26 2.37
CA ASN A 50 3.76 -2.31 2.12
C ASN A 50 4.39 -3.55 1.47
N GLY A 51 5.34 -3.38 0.55
CA GLY A 51 6.08 -4.50 -0.05
C GLY A 51 6.89 -5.27 0.99
N SER A 52 7.56 -4.56 1.90
CA SER A 52 8.33 -5.18 3.00
C SER A 52 7.42 -5.90 4.01
N ALA A 53 6.25 -5.32 4.30
CA ALA A 53 5.23 -5.94 5.14
C ALA A 53 4.68 -7.22 4.48
N LEU A 54 4.40 -7.18 3.17
CA LEU A 54 3.96 -8.34 2.41
C LEU A 54 5.03 -9.44 2.43
N GLN A 55 6.29 -9.10 2.17
CA GLN A 55 7.40 -10.04 2.24
C GLN A 55 7.48 -10.71 3.62
N SER A 56 7.40 -9.93 4.69
CA SER A 56 7.44 -10.44 6.06
C SER A 56 6.29 -11.41 6.33
N GLY A 57 5.07 -11.05 5.89
CA GLY A 57 3.88 -11.87 6.07
C GLY A 57 3.89 -13.15 5.23
N VAL A 58 4.38 -13.10 3.99
CA VAL A 58 4.61 -14.29 3.15
C VAL A 58 5.61 -15.23 3.82
N MET A 59 6.75 -14.70 4.28
CA MET A 59 7.77 -15.52 4.96
C MET A 59 7.26 -16.13 6.27
N LEU A 60 6.46 -15.40 7.04
CA LEU A 60 5.83 -15.93 8.25
C LEU A 60 4.86 -17.07 7.91
N THR A 61 4.04 -16.89 6.87
CA THR A 61 3.06 -17.88 6.42
C THR A 61 3.77 -19.14 5.90
N HIS A 62 4.86 -18.97 5.15
CA HIS A 62 5.74 -20.07 4.73
C HIS A 62 6.39 -20.78 5.93
N ALA A 63 6.87 -20.03 6.93
CA ALA A 63 7.45 -20.62 8.13
C ALA A 63 6.43 -21.48 8.90
N GLN A 64 5.15 -21.10 8.91
CA GLN A 64 4.07 -21.94 9.46
C GLN A 64 3.90 -23.24 8.67
N TRP A 65 3.98 -23.19 7.34
CA TRP A 65 3.95 -24.38 6.50
C TRP A 65 5.13 -25.31 6.79
N VAL A 66 6.34 -24.76 6.92
CA VAL A 66 7.54 -25.51 7.30
C VAL A 66 7.37 -26.16 8.67
N ALA A 67 6.87 -25.42 9.66
CA ALA A 67 6.62 -25.93 11.01
C ALA A 67 5.58 -27.06 11.04
N ARG A 68 4.69 -27.13 10.04
CA ARG A 68 3.68 -28.19 9.87
C ARG A 68 4.17 -29.40 9.08
N GLY A 69 5.46 -29.41 8.70
CA GLY A 69 6.11 -30.58 8.10
C GLY A 69 6.60 -30.39 6.67
N ALA A 70 6.50 -29.19 6.10
CA ALA A 70 7.06 -28.85 4.78
C ALA A 70 6.69 -29.88 3.68
N SER A 71 5.41 -30.24 3.63
CA SER A 71 4.89 -31.28 2.74
C SER A 71 3.73 -30.71 1.92
N ALA A 72 3.61 -31.15 0.67
CA ALA A 72 2.45 -30.86 -0.18
C ALA A 72 1.11 -31.29 0.45
N ASN A 73 1.14 -32.20 1.44
CA ASN A 73 -0.05 -32.56 2.22
C ASN A 73 -0.54 -31.43 3.14
N VAL A 74 0.30 -30.43 3.43
CA VAL A 74 -0.08 -29.19 4.13
C VAL A 74 -0.54 -28.18 3.07
N ASN A 75 -1.81 -28.29 2.69
CA ASN A 75 -2.39 -27.48 1.63
C ASN A 75 -2.90 -26.10 2.12
N SER A 76 -3.09 -25.90 3.42
CA SER A 76 -3.55 -24.62 3.95
C SER A 76 -3.21 -24.42 5.43
N THR A 77 -3.27 -23.16 5.87
CA THR A 77 -3.19 -22.77 7.27
C THR A 77 -4.22 -21.69 7.60
N THR A 78 -4.47 -21.50 8.88
CA THR A 78 -5.18 -20.34 9.39
C THR A 78 -4.16 -19.43 10.05
N LEU A 79 -4.07 -18.19 9.57
CA LEU A 79 -3.23 -17.15 10.14
C LEU A 79 -3.83 -16.63 11.44
N GLU A 80 -2.98 -15.94 12.22
CA GLU A 80 -3.42 -15.15 13.36
C GLU A 80 -4.45 -14.11 12.88
N GLY A 81 -5.65 -14.11 13.47
CA GLY A 81 -6.79 -13.30 12.99
C GLY A 81 -7.84 -14.08 12.19
N GLY A 82 -7.64 -15.38 11.97
CA GLY A 82 -8.67 -16.29 11.42
C GLY A 82 -8.73 -16.34 9.90
N ALA A 83 -7.87 -15.60 9.20
CA ALA A 83 -7.76 -15.69 7.74
C ALA A 83 -7.19 -17.06 7.33
N ILE A 84 -7.79 -17.69 6.33
CA ILE A 84 -7.30 -18.95 5.77
C ILE A 84 -6.39 -18.61 4.59
N VAL A 85 -5.25 -19.30 4.49
CA VAL A 85 -4.34 -19.19 3.36
C VAL A 85 -4.03 -20.58 2.82
N GLY A 86 -4.20 -20.75 1.52
CA GLY A 86 -3.81 -21.94 0.75
C GLY A 86 -2.37 -21.81 0.26
N PHE A 87 -1.68 -22.95 0.15
CA PHE A 87 -0.29 -23.03 -0.28
C PHE A 87 -0.13 -23.71 -1.64
N THR A 88 0.89 -23.28 -2.39
CA THR A 88 1.49 -24.06 -3.47
C THR A 88 2.14 -25.34 -2.93
N ASP A 89 2.50 -26.28 -3.81
CA ASP A 89 3.29 -27.46 -3.43
C ASP A 89 4.64 -27.13 -2.78
N ALA A 90 5.18 -25.93 -3.08
CA ALA A 90 6.41 -25.41 -2.48
C ALA A 90 6.18 -24.70 -1.14
N GLY A 91 4.94 -24.62 -0.66
CA GLY A 91 4.60 -24.01 0.62
C GLY A 91 4.49 -22.48 0.58
N TRP A 92 4.37 -21.89 -0.61
CA TRP A 92 4.18 -20.45 -0.76
C TRP A 92 2.70 -20.10 -0.74
N PRO A 93 2.29 -19.03 -0.04
CA PRO A 93 0.89 -18.63 0.01
C PRO A 93 0.38 -18.22 -1.38
N GLU A 94 -0.75 -18.76 -1.80
CA GLU A 94 -1.29 -18.55 -3.16
C GLU A 94 -2.66 -17.87 -3.12
N ASN A 95 -3.55 -18.36 -2.27
CA ASN A 95 -4.95 -17.96 -2.23
C ASN A 95 -5.47 -17.93 -0.78
N ALA A 96 -6.73 -17.52 -0.61
CA ALA A 96 -7.39 -17.49 0.69
C ALA A 96 -8.40 -18.65 0.87
N ALA A 97 -8.00 -19.88 0.52
CA ALA A 97 -8.87 -21.06 0.57
C ALA A 97 -8.26 -22.25 1.33
N ALA A 98 -9.13 -23.05 1.94
CA ALA A 98 -8.75 -24.27 2.68
C ALA A 98 -8.54 -25.50 1.76
N ALA A 99 -8.16 -25.29 0.50
CA ALA A 99 -8.09 -26.34 -0.52
C ALA A 99 -6.68 -26.57 -1.07
N GLY A 100 -5.69 -25.73 -0.74
CA GLY A 100 -4.44 -25.69 -1.48
C GLY A 100 -4.51 -24.74 -2.67
N GLY A 101 -3.37 -24.64 -3.33
CA GLY A 101 -3.20 -23.92 -4.57
C GLY A 101 -2.87 -24.84 -5.74
N ASP A 102 -3.12 -24.38 -6.95
CA ASP A 102 -2.75 -25.07 -8.19
C ASP A 102 -1.42 -24.58 -8.77
N GLY A 103 -0.72 -23.69 -8.06
CA GLY A 103 0.52 -23.05 -8.51
C GLY A 103 0.28 -21.79 -9.33
N THR A 104 -0.98 -21.38 -9.51
CA THR A 104 -1.36 -20.16 -10.24
C THR A 104 -2.41 -19.37 -9.46
N ALA A 105 -2.36 -18.05 -9.58
CA ALA A 105 -3.34 -17.16 -9.00
C ALA A 105 -4.16 -16.45 -10.07
N THR A 106 -5.41 -16.20 -9.74
CA THR A 106 -6.26 -15.18 -10.35
C THR A 106 -6.10 -13.84 -9.64
N ALA A 107 -6.52 -12.75 -10.30
CA ALA A 107 -6.47 -11.42 -9.67
C ALA A 107 -7.31 -11.36 -8.38
N ALA A 108 -8.41 -12.12 -8.29
CA ALA A 108 -9.23 -12.22 -7.10
C ALA A 108 -8.49 -12.93 -5.95
N GLU A 109 -7.72 -13.97 -6.25
CA GLU A 109 -6.90 -14.66 -5.25
C GLU A 109 -5.75 -13.79 -4.77
N CYS A 110 -5.10 -13.03 -5.66
CA CYS A 110 -4.10 -12.04 -5.26
C CYS A 110 -4.66 -10.99 -4.29
N ILE A 111 -5.87 -10.49 -4.55
CA ILE A 111 -6.60 -9.56 -3.65
C ILE A 111 -6.84 -10.22 -2.30
N ALA A 112 -7.41 -11.43 -2.31
CA ALA A 112 -7.75 -12.14 -1.08
C ALA A 112 -6.49 -12.44 -0.25
N LEU A 113 -5.40 -12.83 -0.90
CA LEU A 113 -4.11 -13.06 -0.26
C LEU A 113 -3.54 -11.77 0.34
N TRP A 114 -3.53 -10.67 -0.41
CA TRP A 114 -3.10 -9.34 0.07
C TRP A 114 -3.84 -8.95 1.35
N THR A 115 -5.17 -9.09 1.35
CA THR A 115 -5.99 -8.76 2.53
C THR A 115 -5.82 -9.74 3.68
N SER A 116 -5.43 -10.99 3.42
CA SER A 116 -5.20 -12.00 4.47
C SER A 116 -3.85 -11.81 5.16
N ILE A 117 -2.82 -11.43 4.39
CA ILE A 117 -1.45 -11.27 4.90
C ILE A 117 -1.23 -9.91 5.55
N LEU A 118 -1.77 -8.83 4.97
CA LEU A 118 -1.58 -7.47 5.49
C LEU A 118 -2.72 -7.10 6.44
N GLN A 119 -2.38 -6.68 7.67
CA GLN A 119 -3.34 -6.30 8.71
C GLN A 119 -2.85 -5.03 9.44
N PRO A 120 -3.41 -3.82 9.17
CA PRO A 120 -4.42 -3.52 8.15
C PRO A 120 -3.86 -3.54 6.72
N ALA A 121 -4.68 -3.94 5.74
CA ALA A 121 -4.34 -3.91 4.32
C ALA A 121 -4.79 -2.59 3.66
N PRO A 122 -3.95 -1.95 2.82
CA PRO A 122 -4.40 -0.95 1.86
C PRO A 122 -5.44 -1.54 0.90
N SER A 123 -6.31 -0.69 0.36
CA SER A 123 -7.36 -1.16 -0.55
C SER A 123 -6.75 -1.66 -1.87
N VAL A 124 -7.24 -2.80 -2.35
CA VAL A 124 -6.77 -3.38 -3.62
C VAL A 124 -7.97 -3.85 -4.45
N THR A 125 -7.98 -3.49 -5.73
CA THR A 125 -9.07 -3.81 -6.67
C THR A 125 -8.50 -4.30 -8.00
N THR A 126 -9.35 -4.78 -8.91
CA THR A 126 -8.94 -5.17 -10.27
C THR A 126 -9.01 -4.03 -11.28
N ASP A 127 -9.66 -2.92 -10.93
CA ASP A 127 -10.06 -1.82 -11.83
C ASP A 127 -9.37 -0.48 -11.54
N ALA A 128 -8.30 -0.50 -10.74
CA ALA A 128 -7.52 0.68 -10.34
C ALA A 128 -8.29 1.76 -9.53
N THR A 129 -9.43 1.41 -8.95
CA THR A 129 -10.18 2.29 -8.04
C THR A 129 -9.68 2.26 -6.59
N GLY A 130 -8.99 1.19 -6.18
CA GLY A 130 -8.31 1.11 -4.88
C GLY A 130 -6.91 1.76 -4.88
N ASP A 131 -6.22 1.68 -3.74
CA ASP A 131 -4.83 2.15 -3.60
C ASP A 131 -3.86 1.33 -4.47
N TYR A 132 -4.18 0.05 -4.66
CA TYR A 132 -3.47 -0.87 -5.53
C TYR A 132 -4.41 -1.51 -6.54
N GLN A 133 -3.90 -1.76 -7.75
CA GLN A 133 -4.53 -2.62 -8.74
C GLN A 133 -3.85 -4.00 -8.74
N ALA A 134 -4.62 -5.05 -8.49
CA ALA A 134 -4.16 -6.43 -8.61
C ALA A 134 -4.30 -6.95 -10.04
N THR A 135 -3.20 -7.49 -10.56
CA THR A 135 -3.16 -8.23 -11.83
C THR A 135 -2.30 -9.47 -11.66
N VAL A 136 -2.38 -10.39 -12.61
CA VAL A 136 -1.55 -11.60 -12.62
C VAL A 136 -0.60 -11.57 -13.82
N GLN A 137 0.61 -12.06 -13.61
CA GLN A 137 1.67 -12.12 -14.62
C GLN A 137 2.22 -13.55 -14.71
N GLY A 138 3.04 -13.84 -15.72
CA GLY A 138 3.73 -15.13 -15.84
C GLY A 138 2.80 -16.34 -16.00
N GLY A 139 1.58 -16.14 -16.51
CA GLY A 139 0.57 -17.20 -16.59
C GLY A 139 -0.10 -17.53 -15.26
N GLY A 140 -0.04 -16.62 -14.27
CA GLY A 140 -0.66 -16.78 -12.95
C GLY A 140 0.37 -16.99 -11.81
N THR A 141 1.65 -17.11 -12.13
CA THR A 141 2.70 -17.39 -11.12
C THR A 141 3.16 -16.15 -10.34
N THR A 142 2.71 -14.96 -10.73
CA THR A 142 3.09 -13.71 -10.06
C THR A 142 1.87 -12.82 -9.86
N CYS A 143 1.59 -12.49 -8.60
CA CYS A 143 0.64 -11.46 -8.23
C CYS A 143 1.32 -10.09 -8.29
N ARG A 144 0.79 -9.20 -9.13
CA ARG A 144 1.27 -7.83 -9.27
C ARG A 144 0.29 -6.86 -8.65
N PHE A 145 0.78 -6.03 -7.74
CA PHE A 145 0.05 -4.94 -7.10
C PHE A 145 0.61 -3.60 -7.56
N ALA A 146 -0.01 -3.00 -8.58
CA ALA A 146 0.39 -1.71 -9.11
C ALA A 146 -0.20 -0.56 -8.29
N TYR A 147 0.61 0.38 -7.84
CA TYR A 147 0.17 1.53 -7.06
C TYR A 147 -0.59 2.53 -7.94
N THR A 148 -1.79 2.93 -7.54
CA THR A 148 -2.70 3.70 -8.41
C THR A 148 -2.48 5.21 -8.34
N ALA A 149 -2.02 5.74 -7.19
CA ALA A 149 -1.86 7.19 -7.02
C ALA A 149 -0.72 7.76 -7.88
N VAL A 150 0.36 6.99 -8.08
CA VAL A 150 1.49 7.39 -8.94
C VAL A 150 2.03 6.18 -9.71
N ALA A 151 1.96 6.26 -11.03
CA ALA A 151 2.43 5.21 -11.94
C ALA A 151 3.93 4.89 -11.76
N GLY A 152 4.33 3.72 -12.25
CA GLY A 152 5.72 3.23 -12.20
C GLY A 152 6.12 2.61 -10.86
N ARG A 153 5.17 2.46 -9.93
CA ARG A 153 5.39 1.81 -8.63
C ARG A 153 4.54 0.55 -8.53
N GLN A 154 5.14 -0.57 -8.20
CA GLN A 154 4.43 -1.85 -8.06
C GLN A 154 5.16 -2.80 -7.13
N ILE A 155 4.41 -3.76 -6.58
CA ILE A 155 4.91 -4.86 -5.76
C ILE A 155 4.55 -6.14 -6.51
N ASP A 156 5.56 -6.94 -6.84
CA ASP A 156 5.39 -8.23 -7.49
C ASP A 156 5.71 -9.34 -6.48
N TYR A 157 4.73 -10.23 -6.25
CA TYR A 157 4.88 -11.41 -5.42
C TYR A 157 4.89 -12.66 -6.30
N ASP A 158 5.98 -13.41 -6.28
CA ASP A 158 6.18 -14.62 -7.05
C ASP A 158 5.80 -15.87 -6.23
N LEU A 159 4.82 -16.63 -6.71
CA LEU A 159 4.26 -17.79 -6.04
C LEU A 159 5.17 -19.03 -6.10
N THR A 160 6.15 -19.04 -6.99
CA THR A 160 7.08 -20.17 -7.17
C THR A 160 8.27 -20.06 -6.23
N THR A 161 8.74 -18.83 -5.99
CA THR A 161 9.95 -18.55 -5.20
C THR A 161 9.66 -17.91 -3.85
N GLY A 162 8.44 -17.40 -3.64
CA GLY A 162 8.11 -16.60 -2.46
C GLY A 162 8.69 -15.19 -2.50
N ALA A 163 9.34 -14.80 -3.59
CA ALA A 163 10.02 -13.51 -3.69
C ALA A 163 9.02 -12.36 -3.80
N VAL A 164 9.24 -11.30 -3.01
CA VAL A 164 8.52 -10.03 -3.14
C VAL A 164 9.49 -8.98 -3.65
N THR A 165 9.20 -8.43 -4.83
CA THR A 165 10.03 -7.41 -5.47
C THR A 165 9.27 -6.11 -5.55
N VAL A 166 9.87 -5.04 -5.06
CA VAL A 166 9.30 -3.68 -5.16
C VAL A 166 10.00 -2.94 -6.29
N THR A 167 9.21 -2.43 -7.23
CA THR A 167 9.67 -1.52 -8.29
C THR A 167 9.21 -0.11 -7.97
N VAL A 168 10.14 0.83 -7.95
CA VAL A 168 9.88 2.27 -7.84
C VAL A 168 10.75 2.99 -8.88
N PRO A 169 10.33 4.17 -9.38
CA PRO A 169 11.12 4.95 -10.33
C PRO A 169 12.40 5.52 -9.73
#